data_AF-A0A816UNF2-F1
#
_entry.id   AF-A0A816UNF2-F1
#
_cell.length_a   1.000
_cell.length_b   1.000
_cell.length_c   1.000
_cell.angle_alpha   90.00
_cell.angle_beta   90.00
_cell.angle_gamma   90.00
#
_symmetry.space_group_name_H-M   'P 1'
#
loop_
_entity.id
_entity.type
_entity.pdbx_description
1 polymer ?
#
loop_
_entity_poly.entity_id
_entity_poly.type
_entity_poly.pdbx_seq_one_letter_code
_entity_poly.pdbx_strand_id
1 'polypeptide(L)' 'MTIEKVVVHPLVLRNIFHKHHCVVKNTGRRGVGVLLGWRHRGIVSVTNSYAVLFKEDSIWSF' A
#
# COMPACT_ATOMS: atom_id res chain seq x y z
N MET A 1 -5.15 16.54 -15.69
CA MET A 1 -6.09 16.21 -14.59
C MET A 1 -5.30 16.02 -13.31
N THR A 2 -5.30 17.03 -12.45
CA THR A 2 -4.65 17.01 -11.13
C THR A 2 -5.44 16.14 -10.14
N ILE A 3 -4.77 15.59 -9.14
CA ILE A 3 -5.43 14.92 -8.00
C ILE A 3 -5.52 15.96 -6.90
N GLU A 4 -6.73 16.28 -6.46
CA GLU A 4 -6.97 17.31 -5.44
C GLU A 4 -7.15 16.68 -4.05
N LYS A 5 -7.77 15.50 -4.00
CA LYS A 5 -8.10 14.84 -2.73
C LYS A 5 -8.00 13.34 -2.85
N VAL A 6 -7.44 12.70 -1.82
CA VAL A 6 -7.43 11.25 -1.65
C VAL A 6 -8.24 10.91 -0.41
N VAL A 7 -9.22 10.02 -0.57
CA VAL A 7 -10.04 9.49 0.51
C VAL A 7 -9.68 8.04 0.69
N VAL A 8 -9.15 7.68 1.86
CA VAL A 8 -8.77 6.31 2.19
C VAL A 8 -9.79 5.73 3.15
N HIS A 9 -10.41 4.61 2.77
CA HIS A 9 -11.33 3.93 3.67
C HIS A 9 -10.57 3.28 4.84
N PRO A 10 -11.04 3.36 6.11
CA PRO A 10 -10.31 2.82 7.27
C PRO A 10 -9.93 1.33 7.15
N LEU A 11 -10.72 0.56 6.40
CA LEU A 11 -10.45 -0.85 6.07
C LEU A 11 -9.08 -1.05 5.38
N VAL A 12 -8.66 -0.10 4.54
CA VAL A 12 -7.41 -0.15 3.78
C VAL A 12 -6.21 -0.13 4.72
N LEU A 13 -6.20 0.77 5.70
CA LEU A 13 -5.13 0.90 6.69
C LEU A 13 -5.06 -0.35 7.58
N ARG A 14 -6.22 -0.85 8.01
CA ARG A 14 -6.31 -2.10 8.78
C ARG A 14 -5.76 -3.29 7.99
N ASN A 15 -6.10 -3.40 6.70
CA ASN A 15 -5.63 -4.49 5.83
C ASN A 15 -4.11 -4.43 5.62
N ILE A 16 -3.55 -3.23 5.43
CA ILE A 16 -2.10 -3.03 5.29
C ILE A 16 -1.38 -3.47 6.57
N PHE A 17 -1.82 -2.97 7.74
CA PHE A 17 -1.22 -3.32 9.01
C PHE A 17 -1.25 -4.83 9.28
N HIS A 18 -2.41 -5.46 9.08
CA HIS A 18 -2.58 -6.89 9.31
C HIS A 18 -1.66 -7.74 8.42
N LYS A 19 -1.64 -7.46 7.11
CA LYS A 19 -0.80 -8.20 6.15
C LYS A 19 0.69 -7.95 6.38
N HIS A 20 1.09 -6.71 6.67
CA HIS A 20 2.46 -6.36 7.01
C HIS A 20 2.95 -7.08 8.28
N HIS A 21 2.12 -7.11 9.32
CA HIS A 21 2.43 -7.80 10.58
C HIS A 21 2.59 -9.32 10.40
N CYS A 22 1.94 -9.96 9.43
CA CYS A 22 2.13 -11.38 9.18
C CYS A 22 3.39 -11.69 8.34
N VAL A 23 3.75 -10.81 7.40
CA VAL A 23 4.81 -11.10 6.41
C VAL A 23 6.18 -10.52 6.80
N VAL A 24 6.21 -9.40 7.53
CA VAL A 24 7.41 -8.53 7.62
C VAL A 24 7.90 -8.30 9.05
N LYS A 25 7.11 -8.72 10.07
CA LYS A 25 7.25 -8.31 11.49
C LYS A 25 8.66 -8.33 12.08
N ASN A 26 9.53 -9.24 11.63
CA ASN A 26 10.86 -9.44 12.19
C ASN A 26 12.00 -9.21 11.20
N THR A 27 11.72 -8.67 10.01
CA THR A 27 12.74 -8.52 8.95
C THR A 27 13.23 -7.09 8.79
N GLY A 28 12.50 -6.09 9.31
CA GLY A 28 12.79 -4.67 9.07
C GLY A 28 12.65 -4.22 7.61
N ARG A 29 12.23 -5.13 6.72
CA ARG A 29 12.08 -4.89 5.28
C ARG A 29 10.80 -4.11 5.00
N ARG A 30 10.70 -3.52 3.80
CA ARG A 30 9.47 -2.84 3.36
C ARG A 30 8.59 -3.81 2.58
N GLY A 31 7.30 -3.83 2.91
CA GLY A 31 6.28 -4.55 2.13
C GLY A 31 5.73 -3.66 1.01
N VAL A 32 5.51 -4.24 -0.17
CA VAL A 32 4.89 -3.55 -1.31
C VAL A 32 3.50 -4.13 -1.54
N GLY A 33 2.58 -3.30 -2.01
CA GLY A 33 1.21 -3.69 -2.30
C GLY A 33 0.53 -2.77 -3.30
N VAL A 34 -0.63 -3.21 -3.77
CA VAL A 34 -1.48 -2.48 -4.71
C VAL A 34 -2.70 -1.94 -3.98
N LEU A 35 -3.06 -0.69 -4.29
CA LEU A 35 -4.28 -0.05 -3.83
C LEU A 35 -5.32 -0.12 -4.96
N LEU A 36 -6.54 -0.53 -4.61
CA LEU A 36 -7.68 -0.51 -5.53
C LEU A 36 -8.71 0.52 -5.07
N GLY A 37 -9.38 1.09 -6.06
CA GLY A 37 -10.36 2.12 -5.85
C GLY A 37 -10.78 2.74 -7.16
N TRP A 38 -11.38 3.91 -7.07
CA TRP A 38 -11.88 4.64 -8.23
C TRP A 38 -11.49 6.11 -8.16
N ARG A 39 -11.36 6.73 -9.33
CA ARG A 39 -11.02 8.14 -9.48
C ARG A 39 -12.16 8.85 -10.20
N HIS A 40 -12.62 9.97 -9.65
CA HIS A 40 -13.63 10.80 -10.28
C HIS A 40 -13.46 12.26 -9.89
N ARG A 41 -13.55 13.16 -10.88
CA ARG A 41 -13.48 14.62 -10.69
C ARG A 41 -12.37 15.08 -9.73
N GLY A 42 -11.14 14.59 -9.94
CA GLY A 42 -9.99 14.98 -9.12
C GLY A 42 -9.90 14.31 -7.73
N ILE A 43 -10.92 13.55 -7.34
CA ILE A 43 -10.94 12.79 -6.08
C ILE A 43 -10.60 11.32 -6.37
N VAL A 44 -9.65 10.77 -5.60
CA VAL A 44 -9.30 9.34 -5.61
C VAL A 44 -9.83 8.71 -4.34
N SER A 45 -10.72 7.73 -4.47
CA SER A 45 -11.23 6.94 -3.36
C SER A 45 -10.57 5.58 -3.34
N VAL A 46 -9.84 5.28 -2.28
CA VAL A 46 -9.16 3.99 -2.07
C VAL A 46 -10.04 3.10 -1.20
N THR A 47 -10.53 2.01 -1.78
CA THR A 47 -11.49 1.10 -1.14
C THR A 47 -10.84 -0.19 -0.68
N ASN A 48 -9.75 -0.63 -1.30
CA ASN A 48 -9.12 -1.90 -0.97
C ASN A 48 -7.58 -1.89 -1.17
N SER A 49 -6.91 -2.89 -0.59
CA SER A 49 -5.46 -3.10 -0.69
C SER A 49 -5.04 -4.57 -0.68
N TYR A 50 -4.06 -4.91 -1.52
CA TYR A 50 -3.47 -6.24 -1.60
C TYR A 50 -1.95 -6.17 -1.45
N ALA A 51 -1.39 -7.07 -0.64
CA ALA A 51 0.05 -7.22 -0.54
C ALA A 51 0.56 -7.97 -1.76
N VAL A 52 1.70 -7.54 -2.29
CA VAL A 52 2.42 -8.22 -3.36
C VAL A 52 3.65 -8.85 -2.74
N LEU A 53 3.98 -10.08 -3.16
CA LEU A 53 5.25 -10.69 -2.79
C LEU A 53 6.37 -9.89 -3.43
N PHE A 54 7.03 -9.07 -2.62
CA PHE A 54 8.16 -8.25 -3.01
C PHE A 54 9.34 -8.61 -2.12
N LYS A 55 10.48 -8.88 -2.75
CA LYS A 55 11.75 -9.07 -2.07
C LYS A 55 12.56 -7.80 -2.32
N GLU A 56 12.85 -7.09 -1.24
CA GLU A 56 13.74 -5.93 -1.29
C GLU A 56 15.16 -6.46 -1.54
N ASP A 57 15.64 -6.32 -2.77
CA ASP A 57 17.02 -6.64 -3.14
C ASP A 57 17.91 -5.43 -2.85
N SER A 58 18.91 -5.61 -1.99
CA SER A 58 19.90 -4.61 -1.59
C SER A 58 20.94 -4.36 -2.68
N ILE A 59 20.54 -4.17 -3.94
CA ILE A 59 21.50 -3.89 -5.02
C ILE A 59 21.70 -2.38 -5.05
N TRP A 60 22.48 -1.84 -4.11
CA TRP A 60 23.30 -0.61 -4.19
C TRP A 60 24.04 -0.45 -2.85
N SER A 61 24.89 -1.42 -2.51
CA SER A 61 25.97 -1.22 -1.53
C SER A 61 27.24 -0.94 -2.32
N PHE A 62 27.51 0.35 -2.55
CA PHE A 62 28.85 0.82 -2.92
C PHE A 62 29.68 1.00 -1.66
#